data_AF-A0A374BL47-F1
#
_entry.id   AF-A0A374BL47-F1
#
_cell.length_a   1.000
_cell.length_b   1.000
_cell.length_c   1.000
_cell.angle_alpha   90.00
_cell.angle_beta   90.00
_cell.angle_gamma   90.00
#
_symmetry.space_group_name_H-M   'P 1'
#
loop_
_entity.id
_entity.type
_entity.pdbx_description
1 polymer ?
#
loop_
_entity_poly.entity_id
_entity_poly.type
_entity_poly.pdbx_seq_one_letter_code
_entity_poly.pdbx_strand_id
1 'polypeptide(L)'
;MHESSIYNIAQTTIASVAVFTGGMNSGFNKAANSAGVKPSCFVAGTLVMAVAGMVAIETIKSGDKVISTDPETMETSPKTVLETYIREDSKLIHLVIN
;
A
#
# COMPACT_ATOMS: atom_id res chain seq x y z
N MET A 1 2.89 27.69 20.05
CA MET A 1 1.90 26.59 20.06
C MET A 1 0.79 26.95 19.08
N HIS A 2 0.84 26.38 17.88
CA HIS A 2 -0.30 26.42 16.96
C HIS A 2 -0.34 25.06 16.25
N GLU A 3 -0.83 24.08 16.99
CA GLU A 3 -1.16 22.75 16.48
C GLU A 3 -2.44 22.91 15.67
N SER A 4 -2.31 23.00 14.35
CA SER A 4 -3.48 23.01 13.47
C SER A 4 -3.84 21.56 13.16
N SER A 5 -5.03 21.14 13.60
CA SER A 5 -5.63 19.80 13.42
C SER A 5 -5.52 19.27 11.97
N ILE A 6 -5.43 20.18 11.00
CA ILE A 6 -5.29 19.87 9.57
C ILE A 6 -3.92 19.26 9.23
N TYR A 7 -2.84 19.63 9.93
CA TYR A 7 -1.51 19.05 9.67
C TYR A 7 -1.40 17.62 10.17
N ASN A 8 -2.02 17.29 11.31
CA ASN A 8 -2.08 15.91 11.80
C ASN A 8 -2.92 15.06 10.83
N ILE A 9 -4.05 15.56 10.32
CA ILE A 9 -4.87 14.83 9.34
C ILE A 9 -4.14 14.64 8.02
N ALA A 10 -3.49 15.69 7.49
CA ALA A 10 -2.73 15.59 6.24
C ALA A 10 -1.54 14.62 6.39
N GLN A 11 -0.81 14.67 7.51
CA GLN A 11 0.28 13.74 7.81
C GLN A 11 -0.21 12.31 8.01
N THR A 12 -1.32 12.08 8.71
CA THR A 12 -1.92 10.73 8.87
C THR A 12 -2.42 10.18 7.54
N THR A 13 -2.98 11.03 6.67
CA THR A 13 -3.48 10.61 5.35
C THR A 13 -2.30 10.29 4.41
N ILE A 14 -1.25 11.12 4.39
CA ILE A 14 -0.03 10.86 3.59
C ILE A 14 0.72 9.63 4.14
N ALA A 15 0.81 9.47 5.45
CA ALA A 15 1.40 8.29 6.08
C ALA A 15 0.61 7.03 5.73
N SER A 16 -0.73 7.09 5.71
CA SER A 16 -1.53 5.94 5.30
C SER A 16 -1.27 5.54 3.84
N VAL A 17 -1.12 6.50 2.92
CA VAL A 17 -0.77 6.23 1.51
C VAL A 17 0.65 5.65 1.39
N ALA A 18 1.61 6.18 2.16
CA ALA A 18 3.00 5.67 2.17
C ALA A 18 3.13 4.27 2.78
N VAL A 19 2.27 3.90 3.73
CA VAL A 19 2.24 2.55 4.34
C VAL A 19 1.81 1.49 3.32
N PHE A 20 0.94 1.83 2.36
CA PHE A 20 0.53 0.89 1.32
C PHE A 20 1.52 0.76 0.15
N THR A 21 2.39 1.75 -0.09
CA THR A 21 3.40 1.68 -1.16
C THR A 21 4.79 1.22 -0.69
N GLY A 22 5.12 1.36 0.60
CA GLY A 22 6.43 0.97 1.17
C GLY A 22 6.46 -0.36 1.94
N GLY A 23 5.35 -1.08 2.05
CA GLY A 23 5.15 -2.17 3.01
C GLY A 23 5.79 -3.53 2.71
N MET A 24 6.53 -3.69 1.60
CA MET A 24 7.21 -4.96 1.25
C MET A 24 8.73 -4.83 1.45
N ASN A 25 9.15 -4.46 2.65
CA ASN A 25 10.56 -4.46 3.04
C ASN A 25 11.04 -5.87 3.46
N SER A 26 12.36 -6.06 3.54
CA SER A 26 12.98 -7.34 3.94
C SER A 26 12.51 -7.83 5.32
N GLY A 27 12.12 -6.91 6.22
CA GLY A 27 11.53 -7.20 7.53
C GLY A 27 10.17 -7.87 7.45
N PHE A 28 9.24 -7.34 6.65
CA PHE A 28 7.93 -7.96 6.40
C PHE A 28 8.08 -9.34 5.77
N ASN A 29 8.93 -9.46 4.75
CA ASN A 29 9.20 -10.74 4.09
C ASN A 29 9.79 -11.78 5.05
N LYS A 30 10.66 -11.37 5.99
CA LYS A 30 11.22 -12.26 7.01
C LYS A 30 10.15 -12.71 8.02
N ALA A 31 9.32 -11.80 8.52
CA ALA A 31 8.24 -12.13 9.45
C ALA A 31 7.17 -13.03 8.80
N ALA A 32 6.76 -12.72 7.57
CA ALA A 32 5.78 -13.49 6.81
C ALA A 32 6.30 -14.92 6.51
N ASN A 33 7.53 -15.05 6.02
CA ASN A 33 8.14 -16.37 5.80
C ASN A 33 8.28 -17.18 7.10
N SER A 34 8.66 -16.55 8.22
CA SER A 34 8.72 -17.22 9.53
C SER A 34 7.34 -17.67 10.03
N ALA A 35 6.26 -16.98 9.66
CA ALA A 35 4.89 -17.39 9.96
C ALA A 35 4.32 -18.44 8.97
N GLY A 36 5.13 -18.93 8.02
CA GLY A 36 4.68 -19.84 6.96
C GLY A 36 3.75 -19.18 5.93
N VAL A 37 3.68 -17.85 5.92
CA VAL A 37 2.85 -17.05 5.01
C VAL A 37 3.78 -16.54 3.91
N LYS A 38 3.71 -17.14 2.71
CA LYS A 38 4.32 -16.51 1.52
C LYS A 38 3.59 -15.18 1.28
N PRO A 39 4.29 -14.06 1.03
CA PRO A 39 3.65 -12.76 0.82
C PRO A 39 2.99 -12.75 -0.59
N SER A 40 2.11 -11.85 -0.99
CA SER A 40 1.98 -10.45 -0.56
C SER A 40 0.67 -9.80 -1.06
N CYS A 41 -0.42 -10.55 -1.22
CA CYS A 41 -1.68 -9.94 -1.67
C CYS A 41 -2.32 -9.17 -0.52
N PHE A 42 -2.77 -7.95 -0.79
CA PHE A 42 -3.70 -7.27 0.09
C PHE A 42 -5.10 -7.87 -0.03
N VAL A 43 -5.92 -7.69 1.00
CA VAL A 43 -7.30 -8.17 1.01
C VAL A 43 -8.14 -7.39 -0.01
N ALA A 44 -9.10 -8.04 -0.65
CA ALA A 44 -10.08 -7.37 -1.51
C ALA A 44 -10.78 -6.21 -0.77
N GLY A 45 -11.08 -5.13 -1.49
CA GLY A 45 -11.57 -3.88 -0.92
C GLY A 45 -10.48 -2.95 -0.38
N THR A 46 -9.20 -3.36 -0.38
CA THR A 46 -8.08 -2.44 -0.13
C THR A 46 -8.08 -1.36 -1.22
N LEU A 47 -8.11 -0.10 -0.81
CA LEU A 47 -8.13 1.03 -1.73
C LEU A 47 -6.72 1.40 -2.19
N VAL A 48 -6.55 1.53 -3.51
CA VAL A 48 -5.33 1.99 -4.18
C VAL A 48 -5.58 3.39 -4.73
N MET A 49 -4.62 4.29 -4.52
CA MET A 49 -4.65 5.62 -5.13
C MET A 49 -4.27 5.51 -6.62
N ALA A 50 -5.26 5.56 -7.50
CA ALA A 50 -5.07 5.66 -8.95
C ALA A 50 -5.12 7.12 -9.41
N VAL A 51 -4.67 7.40 -10.64
CA VAL A 51 -4.83 8.74 -11.24
C VAL A 51 -6.31 9.14 -11.33
N ALA A 52 -7.21 8.17 -11.45
CA ALA A 52 -8.65 8.37 -11.48
C ALA A 52 -9.30 8.53 -10.07
N GLY A 53 -8.51 8.43 -8.99
CA GLY A 53 -8.99 8.45 -7.60
C GLY A 53 -8.77 7.14 -6.86
N MET A 54 -9.48 6.94 -5.74
CA MET A 54 -9.37 5.73 -4.93
C MET A 54 -10.16 4.58 -5.57
N VAL A 55 -9.50 3.46 -5.83
CA VAL A 55 -10.05 2.31 -6.55
C VAL A 55 -9.73 1.03 -5.78
N ALA A 56 -10.68 0.09 -5.73
CA ALA A 56 -10.46 -1.19 -5.05
C ALA A 56 -9.41 -2.03 -5.80
N ILE A 57 -8.47 -2.64 -5.07
CA ILE A 57 -7.30 -3.31 -5.62
C ILE A 57 -7.66 -4.44 -6.61
N GLU A 58 -8.76 -5.14 -6.39
CA GLU A 58 -9.24 -6.23 -7.25
C GLU A 58 -9.76 -5.77 -8.62
N THR A 59 -9.94 -4.45 -8.82
CA THR A 59 -10.41 -3.88 -10.09
C THR A 59 -9.28 -3.29 -10.94
N ILE A 60 -8.08 -3.16 -10.36
CA ILE A 60 -6.87 -2.67 -11.05
C ILE A 60 -6.40 -3.68 -12.08
N LYS A 61 -5.88 -3.19 -13.21
CA LYS A 61 -5.44 -3.98 -14.36
C LYS A 61 -4.06 -3.53 -14.83
N SER A 62 -3.37 -4.41 -15.57
CA SER A 62 -2.19 -3.99 -16.33
C SER A 62 -2.55 -2.82 -17.27
N GLY A 63 -1.69 -1.80 -17.30
CA GLY A 63 -1.90 -0.56 -18.03
C GLY A 63 -2.54 0.57 -17.23
N ASP A 64 -3.17 0.28 -16.07
CA ASP A 64 -3.69 1.33 -15.20
C ASP A 64 -2.55 2.16 -14.59
N LYS A 65 -2.83 3.43 -14.29
CA LYS A 65 -1.87 4.32 -13.63
C LYS A 65 -2.22 4.49 -12.16
N VAL A 66 -1.29 4.07 -11.30
CA VAL A 66 -1.37 4.18 -9.85
C VAL A 66 -0.33 5.16 -9.33
N ILE A 67 -0.62 5.81 -8.20
CA ILE A 67 0.34 6.66 -7.51
C ILE A 67 1.29 5.76 -6.73
N SER A 68 2.58 5.86 -7.02
CA SER A 68 3.62 5.06 -6.38
C SER A 68 4.73 5.96 -5.86
N THR A 69 5.27 5.60 -4.70
CA THR A 69 6.43 6.26 -4.11
C THR A 69 7.65 5.37 -4.30
N ASP A 70 8.71 5.94 -4.85
CA ASP A 70 10.01 5.28 -4.95
C ASP A 70 10.66 5.22 -3.54
N PRO A 71 11.04 4.03 -3.04
CA PRO A 71 11.52 3.89 -1.66
C PRO A 71 12.94 4.41 -1.43
N GLU A 72 13.73 4.65 -2.48
CA GLU A 72 15.10 5.16 -2.36
C GLU A 72 15.11 6.69 -2.40
N THR A 73 14.31 7.27 -3.29
CA THR A 73 14.26 8.71 -3.55
C THR A 73 13.11 9.41 -2.84
N MET A 74 12.14 8.66 -2.34
CA MET A 74 10.87 9.15 -1.76
C MET A 74 10.02 9.97 -2.75
N GLU A 75 10.34 9.96 -4.04
CA GLU A 75 9.56 10.65 -5.06
C GLU A 75 8.24 9.91 -5.29
N THR A 76 7.13 10.65 -5.28
CA THR A 76 5.79 10.10 -5.53
C THR A 76 5.28 10.57 -6.88
N SER A 77 4.98 9.63 -7.77
CA SER A 77 4.50 9.93 -9.13
C SER A 77 3.59 8.83 -9.69
N PRO A 78 2.79 9.12 -10.74
CA PRO A 78 2.02 8.10 -11.43
C PRO A 78 2.93 7.07 -12.12
N LYS A 79 2.69 5.79 -11.87
CA LYS A 79 3.38 4.65 -12.51
C LYS A 79 2.35 3.71 -13.13
N THR A 80 2.74 3.05 -14.22
CA THR A 80 1.91 2.07 -14.91
C THR A 80 2.02 0.71 -14.24
N VAL A 81 0.87 0.08 -13.98
CA VAL A 81 0.81 -1.31 -13.51
C VAL A 81 1.23 -2.24 -14.63
N LEU A 82 2.23 -3.07 -14.37
CA LEU A 82 2.74 -4.03 -15.37
C LEU A 82 1.96 -5.36 -15.32
N GLU A 83 1.66 -5.85 -14.12
CA GLU A 83 1.00 -7.12 -13.87
C GLU A 83 0.20 -7.07 -12.57
N THR A 84 -0.79 -7.94 -12.45
CA THR A 84 -1.64 -8.09 -11.26
C THR A 84 -1.68 -9.55 -10.84
N TYR A 85 -1.67 -9.81 -9.53
CA TYR A 85 -1.73 -11.17 -8.98
C TYR A 85 -2.95 -11.32 -8.06
N ILE A 86 -3.65 -12.44 -8.21
CA ILE A 86 -4.80 -12.81 -7.37
C ILE A 86 -4.47 -14.13 -6.67
N ARG A 87 -4.71 -14.19 -5.36
CA ARG A 87 -4.52 -15.39 -4.55
C ARG A 87 -5.61 -15.48 -3.49
N GLU A 88 -6.08 -16.70 -3.25
CA GLU A 88 -6.94 -17.03 -2.12
C GLU A 88 -6.09 -17.51 -0.94
N ASP A 89 -6.38 -16.99 0.26
CA ASP A 89 -5.77 -17.43 1.51
C ASP A 89 -6.81 -17.40 2.64
N SER A 90 -6.62 -18.27 3.62
CA SER A 90 -7.44 -18.36 4.83
C SER A 90 -6.79 -17.65 6.03
N LYS A 91 -5.52 -17.23 5.92
CA LYS A 91 -4.76 -16.56 6.98
C LYS A 91 -4.44 -15.13 6.58
N LEU A 92 -4.75 -14.19 7.48
CA LEU A 92 -4.52 -12.76 7.28
C LEU A 92 -3.64 -12.20 8.39
N ILE A 93 -2.86 -11.17 8.07
CA ILE A 93 -2.11 -10.37 9.03
C ILE A 93 -2.73 -8.97 9.05
N HIS A 94 -3.20 -8.52 10.21
CA HIS A 94 -3.67 -7.15 10.42
C HIS A 94 -2.57 -6.35 11.13
N LEU A 95 -1.97 -5.39 10.43
CA LEU A 95 -0.93 -4.51 10.96
C LEU A 95 -1.54 -3.15 11.33
N VAL A 96 -1.26 -2.69 12.56
CA VAL A 96 -1.63 -1.36 13.06
C VAL A 96 -0.36 -0.71 13.62
N ILE A 97 -0.11 0.54 13.23
CA ILE A 97 1.02 1.36 13.70
C ILE A 97 0.40 2.55 14.44
N ASN A 98 0.84 2.78 15.68
CA ASN A 98 0.36 3.86 16.57
C ASN A 98 1.38 4.99 16.67
#